data_AF-A0A1G2Z4G4-F1
#
_entry.id   AF-A0A1G2Z4G4-F1
#
_cell.length_a   1.000
_cell.length_b   1.000
_cell.length_c   1.000
_cell.angle_alpha   90.00
_cell.angle_beta   90.00
_cell.angle_gamma   90.00
#
_symmetry.space_group_name_H-M   'P 1'
#
loop_
_entity.id
_entity.type
_entity.pdbx_description
1 polymer ?
#
loop_
_entity_poly.entity_id
_entity_poly.type
_entity_poly.pdbx_seq_one_letter_code
_entity_poly.pdbx_strand_id
1 'polypeptide(L)'
;MSLGIDKNNHIIYEGYVLYGGRALFPAPHLFAIAIAETPEEALDQLKQSNHHNRLLFREDEFDPVSMVRRGRVYEPNGSQPTQCCVCPIGEVELSEAKRESSGVVRKQLFCYERYPLCVRVSSRQPFAAIGTDAGYSIWRIVSNDRTYFDEELVTMRPLYFLGAIPDLAPDNIPEPWRTKVQETVGKVVDSMYRANADSIVELCRHAASASLFAHFHEQITDLDKTDLGRLAKRAEEEGLRLVGACGKTVADLHSRIKPNMQMQHNLGSICDRDAELAVQCLSFILRDLGYTRSQ
;
A
#
# COMPACT_ATOMS: atom_id res chain seq x y z
N MET A 1 -19.95 -16.15 11.16
CA MET A 1 -19.15 -17.24 10.57
C MET A 1 -17.73 -17.04 11.02
N SER A 2 -17.16 -18.04 11.67
CA SER A 2 -15.81 -18.01 12.23
C SER A 2 -14.82 -18.69 11.28
N LEU A 3 -13.58 -18.23 11.33
CA LEU A 3 -12.43 -18.82 10.67
C LEU A 3 -11.62 -19.61 11.71
N GLY A 4 -11.10 -20.78 11.36
CA GLY A 4 -10.20 -21.55 12.21
C GLY A 4 -8.94 -21.95 11.45
N ILE A 5 -7.76 -21.72 12.02
CA ILE A 5 -6.49 -22.10 11.42
C ILE A 5 -5.87 -23.20 12.27
N ASP A 6 -5.60 -24.37 11.68
CA ASP A 6 -4.97 -25.49 12.38
C ASP A 6 -3.57 -25.11 12.87
N LYS A 7 -3.31 -25.35 14.15
CA LYS A 7 -2.01 -25.08 14.75
C LYS A 7 -0.89 -25.91 14.10
N ASN A 8 -1.18 -27.12 13.65
CA ASN A 8 -0.16 -28.09 13.25
C ASN A 8 0.13 -28.06 11.76
N ASN A 9 -0.89 -27.91 10.92
CA ASN A 9 -0.76 -28.00 9.47
C ASN A 9 -1.26 -26.76 8.72
N HIS A 10 -1.69 -25.72 9.45
CA HIS A 10 -2.15 -24.45 8.90
C HIS A 10 -3.32 -24.55 7.92
N ILE A 11 -4.06 -25.66 7.92
CA ILE A 11 -5.30 -25.77 7.15
C ILE A 11 -6.33 -24.80 7.72
N ILE A 12 -7.02 -24.11 6.82
CA ILE A 12 -8.02 -23.11 7.15
C ILE A 12 -9.41 -23.74 7.07
N TYR A 13 -10.20 -23.56 8.10
CA TYR A 13 -11.58 -24.01 8.22
C TYR A 13 -12.52 -22.81 8.34
N GLU A 14 -13.73 -22.96 7.82
CA GLU A 14 -14.81 -21.99 7.94
C GLU A 14 -16.09 -22.65 8.48
N GLY A 15 -16.86 -21.87 9.24
CA GLY A 15 -18.14 -22.29 9.80
C GLY A 15 -18.14 -22.30 11.32
N TYR A 16 -19.22 -22.81 11.90
CA TYR A 16 -19.31 -22.96 13.35
C TYR A 16 -18.39 -24.10 13.81
N VAL A 17 -17.23 -23.72 14.35
CA VAL A 17 -16.16 -24.65 14.74
C VAL A 17 -16.55 -25.60 15.90
N LEU A 18 -17.72 -25.39 16.52
CA LEU A 18 -18.32 -26.31 17.49
C LEU A 18 -19.15 -27.44 16.84
N TYR A 19 -19.58 -27.29 15.59
CA TYR A 19 -20.51 -28.19 14.90
C TYR A 19 -19.95 -28.77 13.59
N GLY A 20 -18.61 -28.75 13.40
CA GLY A 20 -17.97 -29.27 12.20
C GLY A 20 -17.60 -28.18 11.20
N GLY A 21 -16.54 -27.42 11.50
CA GLY A 21 -15.95 -26.48 10.54
C GLY A 21 -15.46 -27.20 9.28
N ARG A 22 -15.69 -26.61 8.11
CA ARG A 22 -15.30 -27.20 6.81
C ARG A 22 -13.99 -26.62 6.36
N ALA A 23 -13.08 -27.46 5.89
CA ALA A 23 -11.84 -26.98 5.30
C ALA A 23 -12.11 -26.19 4.02
N LEU A 24 -11.42 -25.07 3.86
CA LEU A 24 -11.47 -24.26 2.66
C LEU A 24 -10.43 -24.78 1.66
N PHE A 25 -10.89 -25.09 0.45
CA PHE A 25 -10.03 -25.47 -0.66
C PHE A 25 -10.47 -24.76 -1.97
N PRO A 26 -9.57 -24.06 -2.67
CA PRO A 26 -8.19 -23.76 -2.27
C PRO A 26 -8.11 -22.93 -0.99
N ALA A 27 -6.96 -22.97 -0.31
CA ALA A 27 -6.74 -22.16 0.88
C ALA A 27 -6.82 -20.67 0.51
N PRO A 28 -7.62 -19.85 1.22
CA PRO A 28 -7.74 -18.43 0.90
C PRO A 28 -6.46 -17.67 1.26
N HIS A 29 -6.23 -16.53 0.59
CA HIS A 29 -5.17 -15.63 0.99
C HIS A 29 -5.56 -14.90 2.29
N LEU A 30 -4.77 -15.12 3.33
CA LEU A 30 -4.90 -14.45 4.62
C LEU A 30 -3.71 -13.53 4.85
N PHE A 31 -4.00 -12.29 5.23
CA PHE A 31 -3.00 -11.30 5.57
C PHE A 31 -3.27 -10.76 6.97
N ALA A 32 -2.23 -10.44 7.73
CA ALA A 32 -2.44 -9.63 8.92
C ALA A 32 -2.83 -8.21 8.48
N ILE A 33 -3.78 -7.62 9.21
CA ILE A 33 -4.28 -6.27 8.97
C ILE A 33 -4.34 -5.50 10.29
N ALA A 34 -4.15 -4.19 10.22
CA ALA A 34 -4.49 -3.26 11.29
C ALA A 34 -5.28 -2.11 10.68
N ILE A 35 -6.27 -1.60 11.42
CA ILE A 35 -7.22 -0.60 10.92
C ILE A 35 -7.25 0.57 11.90
N ALA A 36 -7.04 1.78 11.40
CA ALA A 36 -6.99 2.98 12.21
C ALA A 36 -7.51 4.22 11.46
N GLU A 37 -7.59 5.34 12.17
CA GLU A 37 -8.05 6.61 11.57
C GLU A 37 -6.96 7.31 10.75
N THR A 38 -5.68 7.01 11.02
CA THR A 38 -4.55 7.52 10.24
C THR A 38 -3.67 6.38 9.70
N PRO A 39 -2.94 6.61 8.59
CA PRO A 39 -1.97 5.66 8.05
C PRO A 39 -0.90 5.22 9.06
N GLU A 40 -0.35 6.16 9.81
CA GLU A 40 0.73 5.95 10.77
C GLU A 40 0.26 5.08 11.93
N GLU A 41 -0.94 5.36 12.45
CA GLU A 41 -1.53 4.58 13.54
C GLU A 41 -1.80 3.14 13.09
N ALA A 42 -2.34 2.94 11.88
CA ALA A 42 -2.57 1.61 11.34
C ALA A 42 -1.25 0.83 11.21
N LEU A 43 -0.19 1.49 10.76
CA LEU A 43 1.13 0.88 10.64
C LEU A 43 1.73 0.51 12.01
N ASP A 44 1.62 1.39 12.99
CA ASP A 44 2.15 1.14 14.34
C ASP A 44 1.41 -0.02 15.01
N GLN A 45 0.08 -0.09 14.87
CA GLN A 45 -0.71 -1.22 15.34
C GLN A 45 -0.31 -2.54 14.63
N LEU A 46 -0.05 -2.51 13.32
CA LEU A 46 0.40 -3.69 12.57
C LEU A 46 1.72 -4.23 13.13
N LYS A 47 2.67 -3.34 13.45
CA LYS A 47 3.99 -3.71 13.98
C LYS A 47 3.94 -4.24 15.42
N GLN A 48 3.07 -3.68 16.25
CA GLN A 48 2.98 -4.02 17.69
C GLN A 48 2.23 -5.33 17.96
N SER A 49 1.38 -5.77 17.02
CA SER A 49 0.51 -6.92 17.24
C SER A 49 1.30 -8.24 17.19
N ASN A 50 1.01 -9.20 18.08
CA ASN A 50 1.60 -10.54 18.05
C ASN A 50 0.94 -11.42 16.97
N HIS A 51 1.69 -12.28 16.26
CA HIS A 51 1.20 -13.05 15.10
C HIS A 51 -0.16 -13.75 15.27
N HIS A 52 -0.45 -14.30 16.45
CA HIS A 52 -1.69 -15.05 16.72
C HIS A 52 -2.84 -14.18 17.27
N ASN A 53 -2.57 -12.91 17.57
CA ASN A 53 -3.54 -11.98 18.14
C ASN A 53 -3.73 -10.73 17.25
N ARG A 54 -3.51 -10.88 15.93
CA ARG A 54 -3.72 -9.82 14.93
C ARG A 54 -5.12 -9.95 14.32
N LEU A 55 -5.65 -8.83 13.82
CA LEU A 55 -6.75 -8.92 12.87
C LEU A 55 -6.25 -9.60 11.60
N LEU A 56 -7.12 -10.37 10.95
CA LEU A 56 -6.85 -11.02 9.68
C LEU A 56 -7.75 -10.46 8.60
N PHE A 57 -7.16 -10.13 7.46
CA PHE A 57 -7.86 -9.84 6.22
C PHE A 57 -7.85 -11.09 5.34
N ARG A 58 -9.04 -11.63 5.05
CA ARG A 58 -9.22 -12.64 4.01
C ARG A 58 -9.57 -11.94 2.70
N GLU A 59 -8.70 -12.10 1.72
CA GLU A 59 -8.95 -11.58 0.38
C GLU A 59 -9.93 -12.48 -0.36
N ASP A 60 -11.04 -11.88 -0.79
CA ASP A 60 -12.03 -12.54 -1.64
C ASP A 60 -11.78 -12.21 -3.13
N GLU A 61 -11.30 -11.00 -3.44
CA GLU A 61 -11.02 -10.53 -4.81
C GLU A 61 -9.89 -9.48 -4.84
N PHE A 62 -9.06 -9.53 -5.89
CA PHE A 62 -8.07 -8.51 -6.20
C PHE A 62 -8.10 -8.16 -7.68
N ASP A 63 -8.36 -6.89 -8.00
CA ASP A 63 -8.24 -6.37 -9.36
C ASP A 63 -6.85 -5.73 -9.52
N PRO A 64 -5.93 -6.35 -10.30
CA PRO A 64 -4.57 -5.84 -10.47
C PRO A 64 -4.50 -4.57 -11.33
N VAL A 65 -5.54 -4.26 -12.13
CA VAL A 65 -5.55 -3.06 -12.98
C VAL A 65 -5.95 -1.84 -12.17
N SER A 66 -7.03 -1.95 -11.40
CA SER A 66 -7.47 -0.86 -10.51
C SER A 66 -6.78 -0.89 -9.14
N MET A 67 -5.97 -1.92 -8.88
CA MET A 67 -5.35 -2.21 -7.59
C MET A 67 -6.37 -2.19 -6.45
N VAL A 68 -7.57 -2.73 -6.67
CA VAL A 68 -8.62 -2.79 -5.65
C VAL A 68 -8.56 -4.15 -4.96
N ARG A 69 -8.57 -4.14 -3.63
CA ARG A 69 -8.75 -5.35 -2.81
C ARG A 69 -10.14 -5.38 -2.21
N ARG A 70 -10.77 -6.55 -2.22
CA ARG A 70 -12.06 -6.78 -1.58
C ARG A 70 -12.00 -8.02 -0.71
N GLY A 71 -12.53 -7.94 0.49
CA GLY A 71 -12.45 -9.07 1.43
C GLY A 71 -13.07 -8.80 2.79
N ARG A 72 -12.82 -9.73 3.72
CA ARG A 72 -13.44 -9.75 5.05
C ARG A 72 -12.39 -9.65 6.13
N VAL A 73 -12.73 -8.98 7.23
CA VAL A 73 -11.83 -8.79 8.37
C VAL A 73 -12.29 -9.64 9.55
N TYR A 74 -11.35 -10.30 10.20
CA TYR A 74 -11.58 -11.16 11.34
C TYR A 74 -10.73 -10.75 12.54
N GLU A 75 -11.27 -10.88 13.75
CA GLU A 75 -10.56 -10.66 15.01
C GLU A 75 -10.35 -11.98 15.78
N PRO A 76 -9.24 -12.11 16.54
CA PRO A 76 -8.99 -13.29 17.38
C PRO A 76 -10.13 -13.51 18.37
N ASN A 77 -10.64 -14.75 18.44
CA ASN A 77 -11.68 -15.12 19.39
C ASN A 77 -11.07 -15.77 20.63
N GLY A 78 -11.14 -15.07 21.76
CA GLY A 78 -10.83 -15.61 23.09
C GLY A 78 -9.41 -16.15 23.27
N SER A 79 -9.27 -17.12 24.19
CA SER A 79 -7.98 -17.76 24.47
C SER A 79 -7.63 -18.78 23.39
N GLN A 80 -6.46 -18.62 22.78
CA GLN A 80 -6.00 -19.46 21.67
C GLN A 80 -4.71 -20.21 21.97
N PRO A 81 -4.49 -21.40 21.36
CA PRO A 81 -5.42 -22.14 20.49
C PRO A 81 -6.59 -22.75 21.29
N THR A 82 -7.69 -23.07 20.60
CA THR A 82 -8.88 -23.71 21.20
C THR A 82 -9.15 -25.07 20.54
N GLN A 83 -9.67 -26.02 21.32
CA GLN A 83 -10.11 -27.31 20.78
C GLN A 83 -11.45 -27.16 20.05
N CYS A 84 -11.50 -27.52 18.77
CA CYS A 84 -12.67 -27.38 17.92
C CYS A 84 -12.97 -28.67 17.15
N CYS A 85 -14.21 -28.81 16.69
CA CYS A 85 -14.68 -29.93 15.89
C CYS A 85 -14.73 -29.51 14.41
N VAL A 86 -14.06 -30.27 13.54
CA VAL A 86 -14.00 -30.02 12.09
C VAL A 86 -14.44 -31.23 11.29
N CYS A 87 -14.93 -31.00 10.08
CA CYS A 87 -15.18 -32.07 9.12
C CYS A 87 -13.84 -32.70 8.70
N PRO A 88 -13.76 -34.03 8.62
CA PRO A 88 -12.55 -34.72 8.17
C PRO A 88 -12.25 -34.43 6.70
N ILE A 89 -10.97 -34.24 6.37
CA ILE A 89 -10.51 -33.84 5.02
C ILE A 89 -9.93 -35.02 4.24
N GLY A 90 -9.54 -36.09 4.93
CA GLY A 90 -8.91 -37.27 4.32
C GLY A 90 -9.42 -38.59 4.88
N GLU A 91 -9.01 -39.69 4.25
CA GLU A 91 -9.47 -41.05 4.56
C GLU A 91 -9.13 -41.49 5.99
N VAL A 92 -7.96 -41.08 6.49
CA VAL A 92 -7.53 -41.35 7.88
C VAL A 92 -8.46 -40.65 8.87
N GLU A 93 -8.66 -39.35 8.71
CA GLU A 93 -9.56 -38.54 9.55
C GLU A 93 -11.03 -39.00 9.46
N LEU A 94 -11.48 -39.39 8.26
CA LEU A 94 -12.80 -39.98 8.04
C LEU A 94 -12.96 -41.29 8.81
N SER A 95 -11.92 -42.12 8.84
CA SER A 95 -11.92 -43.39 9.57
C SER A 95 -11.94 -43.16 11.07
N GLU A 96 -11.20 -42.18 11.58
CA GLU A 96 -11.23 -41.76 12.98
C GLU A 96 -12.61 -41.23 13.39
N ALA A 97 -13.19 -40.32 12.62
CA ALA A 97 -14.52 -39.77 12.86
C ALA A 97 -15.63 -40.84 12.85
N LYS A 98 -15.49 -41.88 12.02
CA LYS A 98 -16.39 -43.04 11.99
C LYS A 98 -16.24 -43.91 13.23
N ARG A 99 -15.01 -44.17 13.68
CA ARG A 99 -14.74 -44.95 14.91
C ARG A 99 -15.36 -44.29 16.14
N GLU A 100 -15.32 -42.97 16.21
CA GLU A 100 -15.89 -42.20 17.33
C GLU A 100 -17.40 -41.95 17.19
N SER A 101 -18.05 -42.39 16.09
CA SER A 101 -19.46 -42.11 15.78
C SER A 101 -19.85 -40.63 15.86
N SER A 102 -18.87 -39.73 15.78
CA SER A 102 -19.04 -38.28 15.96
C SER A 102 -19.24 -37.58 14.61
N GLY A 103 -18.74 -38.16 13.52
CA GLY A 103 -18.75 -37.56 12.18
C GLY A 103 -17.83 -36.33 12.04
N VAL A 104 -17.05 -36.01 13.07
CA VAL A 104 -16.13 -34.86 13.14
C VAL A 104 -14.81 -35.29 13.77
N VAL A 105 -13.76 -34.50 13.55
CA VAL A 105 -12.45 -34.67 14.18
C VAL A 105 -12.16 -33.48 15.09
N ARG A 106 -11.53 -33.72 16.23
CA ARG A 106 -11.14 -32.66 17.17
C ARG A 106 -9.75 -32.14 16.85
N LYS A 107 -9.60 -30.83 16.67
CA LYS A 107 -8.33 -30.16 16.34
C LYS A 107 -8.08 -28.93 17.21
N GLN A 108 -6.82 -28.53 17.33
CA GLN A 108 -6.41 -27.30 18.02
C GLN A 108 -6.30 -26.17 16.99
N LEU A 109 -7.22 -25.21 17.04
CA LEU A 109 -7.32 -24.16 16.04
C LEU A 109 -7.10 -22.77 16.65
N PHE A 110 -6.46 -21.89 15.90
CA PHE A 110 -6.51 -20.45 16.10
C PHE A 110 -7.83 -19.94 15.52
N CYS A 111 -8.75 -19.50 16.37
CA CYS A 111 -10.12 -19.17 15.99
C CYS A 111 -10.30 -17.66 15.84
N TYR A 112 -10.92 -17.24 14.75
CA TYR A 112 -11.22 -15.84 14.49
C TYR A 112 -12.70 -15.66 14.23
N GLU A 113 -13.26 -14.56 14.73
CA GLU A 113 -14.63 -14.15 14.47
C GLU A 113 -14.67 -12.89 13.62
N ARG A 114 -15.86 -12.51 13.17
CA ARG A 114 -16.01 -11.37 12.26
C ARG A 114 -15.67 -10.09 13.00
N TYR A 115 -14.86 -9.23 12.39
CA TYR A 115 -14.59 -7.90 12.91
C TYR A 115 -15.69 -6.92 12.45
N PRO A 116 -16.49 -6.34 13.36
CA PRO A 116 -17.57 -5.43 13.01
C PRO A 116 -17.02 -4.01 12.77
N LEU A 117 -16.46 -3.76 11.59
CA LEU A 117 -15.79 -2.51 11.22
C LEU A 117 -16.68 -1.29 11.47
N CYS A 118 -17.95 -1.31 11.03
CA CYS A 118 -18.88 -0.19 11.21
C CYS A 118 -19.18 0.16 12.68
N VAL A 119 -18.99 -0.78 13.61
CA VAL A 119 -19.20 -0.55 15.05
C VAL A 119 -17.91 -0.08 15.72
N ARG A 120 -16.76 -0.57 15.24
CA ARG A 120 -15.45 -0.33 15.85
C ARG A 120 -14.78 0.96 15.39
N VAL A 121 -15.08 1.42 14.17
CA VAL A 121 -14.41 2.55 13.56
C VAL A 121 -15.43 3.61 13.18
N SER A 122 -15.29 4.80 13.79
CA SER A 122 -16.22 5.91 13.60
C SER A 122 -15.97 6.67 12.29
N SER A 123 -14.75 6.63 11.77
CA SER A 123 -14.39 7.26 10.50
C SER A 123 -15.11 6.61 9.33
N ARG A 124 -15.60 7.43 8.39
CA ARG A 124 -16.23 6.95 7.14
C ARG A 124 -15.23 6.35 6.15
N GLN A 125 -13.94 6.67 6.28
CA GLN A 125 -12.88 6.20 5.38
C GLN A 125 -11.59 5.93 6.16
N PRO A 126 -11.56 4.89 6.99
CA PRO A 126 -10.36 4.54 7.74
C PRO A 126 -9.26 3.97 6.84
N PHE A 127 -8.06 3.84 7.42
CA PHE A 127 -6.91 3.27 6.77
C PHE A 127 -6.65 1.86 7.28
N ALA A 128 -6.09 1.03 6.41
CA ALA A 128 -5.69 -0.33 6.71
C ALA A 128 -4.22 -0.55 6.32
N ALA A 129 -3.42 -1.05 7.25
CA ALA A 129 -2.09 -1.56 6.95
C ALA A 129 -2.17 -3.08 6.82
N ILE A 130 -1.73 -3.63 5.69
CA ILE A 130 -1.79 -5.07 5.37
C ILE A 130 -0.39 -5.62 5.18
N GLY A 131 -0.08 -6.76 5.80
CA GLY A 131 1.17 -7.50 5.63
C GLY A 131 1.88 -7.79 6.95
N THR A 132 3.21 -7.70 6.94
CA THR A 132 4.06 -7.89 8.12
C THR A 132 5.01 -6.70 8.29
N ASP A 133 5.79 -6.71 9.37
CA ASP A 133 6.87 -5.75 9.60
C ASP A 133 7.90 -5.72 8.47
N ALA A 134 8.22 -6.88 7.89
CA ALA A 134 9.15 -7.03 6.76
C ALA A 134 8.59 -6.57 5.41
N GLY A 135 7.26 -6.52 5.26
CA GLY A 135 6.61 -6.10 4.02
C GLY A 135 5.14 -5.77 4.26
N TYR A 136 4.80 -4.49 4.13
CA TYR A 136 3.44 -4.00 4.31
C TYR A 136 3.04 -3.04 3.20
N SER A 137 1.73 -2.84 3.08
CA SER A 137 1.11 -1.84 2.20
C SER A 137 -0.01 -1.12 2.95
N ILE A 138 -0.22 0.15 2.62
CA ILE A 138 -1.25 0.99 3.24
C ILE A 138 -2.38 1.23 2.26
N TRP A 139 -3.59 1.05 2.76
CA TRP A 139 -4.82 1.09 2.01
C TRP A 139 -5.80 2.04 2.67
N ARG A 140 -6.65 2.68 1.87
CA ARG A 140 -7.85 3.36 2.33
C ARG A 140 -9.05 2.45 2.12
N ILE A 141 -9.84 2.27 3.18
CA ILE A 141 -11.13 1.60 3.09
C ILE A 141 -12.12 2.59 2.48
N VAL A 142 -12.66 2.23 1.31
CA VAL A 142 -13.52 3.11 0.50
C VAL A 142 -14.99 2.71 0.55
N SER A 143 -15.27 1.44 0.81
CA SER A 143 -16.64 0.96 1.05
C SER A 143 -16.65 -0.20 2.03
N ASN A 144 -17.78 -0.35 2.70
CA ASN A 144 -18.11 -1.51 3.52
C ASN A 144 -19.55 -1.93 3.20
N ASP A 145 -19.69 -3.07 2.54
CA ASP A 145 -20.98 -3.63 2.18
C ASP A 145 -21.35 -4.73 3.16
N ARG A 146 -22.62 -4.77 3.60
CA ARG A 146 -23.12 -5.90 4.39
C ARG A 146 -23.74 -6.95 3.48
N THR A 147 -23.26 -8.18 3.61
CA THR A 147 -23.87 -9.34 2.95
C THR A 147 -25.16 -9.76 3.67
N TYR A 148 -25.96 -10.61 3.01
CA TYR A 148 -27.15 -11.22 3.61
C TYR A 148 -26.88 -11.97 4.92
N PHE A 149 -25.66 -12.50 5.11
CA PHE A 149 -25.27 -13.23 6.31
C PHE A 149 -24.66 -12.34 7.41
N ASP A 150 -24.87 -11.02 7.31
CA ASP A 150 -24.33 -10.00 8.20
C ASP A 150 -22.79 -10.08 8.28
N GLU A 151 -22.17 -10.26 7.11
CA GLU A 151 -20.72 -10.14 6.94
C GLU A 151 -20.39 -8.80 6.33
N GLU A 152 -19.42 -8.13 6.91
CA GLU A 152 -18.90 -6.87 6.39
C GLU A 152 -17.81 -7.16 5.35
N LEU A 153 -18.09 -6.75 4.11
CA LEU A 153 -17.23 -6.90 2.96
C LEU A 153 -16.59 -5.55 2.66
N VAL A 154 -15.30 -5.47 2.94
CA VAL A 154 -14.52 -4.24 2.86
C VAL A 154 -13.89 -4.13 1.49
N THR A 155 -14.06 -2.97 0.85
CA THR A 155 -13.34 -2.61 -0.37
C THR A 155 -12.27 -1.59 -0.05
N MET A 156 -11.06 -1.87 -0.52
CA MET A 156 -9.87 -1.08 -0.24
C MET A 156 -9.20 -0.65 -1.53
N ARG A 157 -8.70 0.59 -1.52
CA ARG A 157 -7.79 1.12 -2.55
C ARG A 157 -6.46 1.46 -1.90
N PRO A 158 -5.33 1.32 -2.61
CA PRO A 158 -4.05 1.73 -2.04
C PRO A 158 -4.12 3.21 -1.72
N LEU A 159 -3.56 3.61 -0.58
CA LEU A 159 -3.46 5.04 -0.25
C LEU A 159 -2.62 5.79 -1.30
N TYR A 160 -1.70 5.06 -1.91
CA TYR A 160 -0.81 5.53 -2.93
C TYR A 160 -1.07 4.77 -4.23
N PHE A 161 -1.82 5.38 -5.16
CA PHE A 161 -1.54 5.16 -6.59
C PHE A 161 -0.46 6.15 -7.01
N LEU A 162 0.66 6.10 -6.30
CA LEU A 162 1.83 6.75 -6.84
C LEU A 162 2.15 6.00 -8.12
N GLY A 163 1.99 6.68 -9.25
CA GLY A 163 2.45 6.15 -10.52
C GLY A 163 3.83 5.57 -10.29
N ALA A 164 4.04 4.31 -10.69
CA ALA A 164 5.31 3.66 -10.46
C ALA A 164 6.40 4.56 -11.06
N ILE A 165 7.32 5.03 -10.22
CA ILE A 165 8.53 5.67 -10.72
C ILE A 165 9.18 4.63 -11.63
N PRO A 166 9.34 4.90 -12.93
CA PRO A 166 9.80 3.92 -13.88
C PRO A 166 11.24 3.49 -13.56
N ASP A 167 11.56 2.23 -13.84
CA ASP A 167 12.92 1.71 -13.69
C ASP A 167 13.89 2.51 -14.57
N LEU A 168 14.94 3.04 -13.93
CA LEU A 168 15.97 3.78 -14.64
C LEU A 168 16.79 2.83 -15.54
N ALA A 169 17.11 3.33 -16.74
CA ALA A 169 18.13 2.79 -17.63
C ALA A 169 19.41 3.61 -17.42
N PRO A 170 20.37 3.14 -16.59
CA PRO A 170 21.52 3.96 -16.21
C PRO A 170 22.35 4.39 -17.41
N ASP A 171 22.41 3.54 -18.44
CA ASP A 171 23.13 3.77 -19.68
C ASP A 171 22.57 4.96 -20.49
N ASN A 172 21.30 5.31 -20.31
CA ASN A 172 20.66 6.46 -20.96
C ASN A 172 20.89 7.78 -20.21
N ILE A 173 21.44 7.72 -18.98
CA ILE A 173 21.73 8.91 -18.17
C ILE A 173 23.18 9.32 -18.43
N PRO A 174 23.46 10.62 -18.67
CA PRO A 174 24.82 11.12 -18.84
C PRO A 174 25.75 10.68 -17.70
N GLU A 175 26.91 10.12 -18.05
CA GLU A 175 27.83 9.44 -17.13
C GLU A 175 28.19 10.26 -15.88
N PRO A 176 28.50 11.58 -15.97
CA PRO A 176 28.85 12.38 -14.79
C PRO A 176 27.69 12.53 -13.78
N TRP A 177 26.45 12.34 -14.22
CA TRP A 177 25.23 12.63 -13.45
C TRP A 177 24.45 11.38 -13.04
N ARG A 178 24.83 10.21 -13.58
CA ARG A 178 24.15 8.93 -13.38
C ARG A 178 23.92 8.61 -11.91
N THR A 179 24.98 8.63 -11.09
CA THR A 179 24.89 8.33 -9.66
C THR A 179 23.94 9.29 -8.95
N LYS A 180 24.01 10.58 -9.26
CA LYS A 180 23.19 11.61 -8.61
C LYS A 180 21.70 11.44 -8.94
N VAL A 181 21.37 11.17 -10.20
CA VAL A 181 19.99 10.90 -10.62
C VAL A 181 19.48 9.62 -9.95
N GLN A 182 20.26 8.54 -9.95
CA GLN A 182 19.89 7.28 -9.30
C GLN A 182 19.64 7.45 -7.79
N GLU A 183 20.53 8.14 -7.08
CA GLU A 183 20.37 8.38 -5.65
C GLU A 183 19.12 9.22 -5.33
N THR A 184 18.87 10.28 -6.10
CA THR A 184 17.74 11.18 -5.84
C THR A 184 16.41 10.53 -6.18
N VAL A 185 16.33 9.79 -7.29
CA VAL A 185 15.16 9.00 -7.66
C VAL A 185 14.94 7.84 -6.69
N GLY A 186 16.00 7.14 -6.28
CA GLY A 186 15.94 6.06 -5.29
C GLY A 186 15.37 6.53 -3.95
N LYS A 187 15.77 7.73 -3.47
CA LYS A 187 15.19 8.34 -2.27
C LYS A 187 13.68 8.58 -2.38
N VAL A 188 13.19 8.96 -3.56
CA VAL A 188 11.76 9.08 -3.80
C VAL A 188 11.13 7.70 -3.63
N VAL A 189 11.60 6.68 -4.34
CA VAL A 189 11.08 5.31 -4.28
C VAL A 189 11.05 4.74 -2.85
N ASP A 190 12.13 4.92 -2.09
CA ASP A 190 12.23 4.42 -0.71
C ASP A 190 11.27 5.14 0.25
N SER A 191 10.98 6.41 -0.02
CA SER A 191 10.19 7.27 0.88
C SER A 191 8.72 7.34 0.51
N MET A 192 8.37 7.05 -0.75
CA MET A 192 7.07 7.35 -1.36
C MET A 192 5.89 6.72 -0.62
N TYR A 193 6.11 5.60 0.08
CA TYR A 193 5.08 4.91 0.85
C TYR A 193 5.09 5.21 2.37
N ARG A 194 6.06 5.99 2.84
CA ARG A 194 6.38 6.14 4.29
C ARG A 194 6.45 7.58 4.77
N ALA A 195 6.74 8.53 3.89
CA ALA A 195 6.92 9.92 4.24
C ALA A 195 5.62 10.72 4.03
N ASN A 196 5.51 11.85 4.72
CA ASN A 196 4.40 12.77 4.57
C ASN A 196 4.43 13.49 3.20
N ALA A 197 3.29 14.06 2.80
CA ALA A 197 3.12 14.70 1.50
C ALA A 197 4.17 15.81 1.22
N ASP A 198 4.49 16.63 2.22
CA ASP A 198 5.52 17.68 2.10
C ASP A 198 6.89 17.10 1.71
N SER A 199 7.32 16.03 2.40
CA SER A 199 8.60 15.36 2.16
C SER A 199 8.64 14.74 0.77
N ILE A 200 7.52 14.14 0.31
CA ILE A 200 7.46 13.54 -1.04
C ILE A 200 7.59 14.60 -2.11
N VAL A 201 6.89 15.72 -1.98
CA VAL A 201 6.99 16.85 -2.91
C VAL A 201 8.42 17.39 -2.95
N GLU A 202 9.08 17.52 -1.80
CA GLU A 202 10.48 17.95 -1.73
C GLU A 202 11.44 16.98 -2.42
N LEU A 203 11.31 15.69 -2.16
CA LEU A 203 12.11 14.64 -2.80
C LEU A 203 11.90 14.62 -4.31
N CYS A 204 10.65 14.78 -4.78
CA CYS A 204 10.34 14.87 -6.20
C CYS A 204 10.97 16.09 -6.86
N ARG A 205 11.00 17.24 -6.15
CA ARG A 205 11.72 18.43 -6.64
C ARG A 205 13.20 18.14 -6.81
N HIS A 206 13.84 17.52 -5.82
CA HIS A 206 15.26 17.16 -5.90
C HIS A 206 15.57 16.22 -7.07
N ALA A 207 14.77 15.17 -7.25
CA ALA A 207 14.94 14.22 -8.34
C ALA A 207 14.69 14.83 -9.72
N ALA A 208 13.64 15.66 -9.87
CA ALA A 208 13.35 16.38 -11.11
C ALA A 208 14.47 17.37 -11.46
N SER A 209 14.97 18.13 -10.48
CA SER A 209 16.12 19.03 -10.66
C SER A 209 17.36 18.27 -11.12
N ALA A 210 17.72 17.17 -10.47
CA ALA A 210 18.87 16.36 -10.87
C ALA A 210 18.73 15.80 -12.29
N SER A 211 17.54 15.35 -12.67
CA SER A 211 17.26 14.75 -13.98
C SER A 211 17.34 15.78 -15.11
N LEU A 212 16.73 16.95 -14.93
CA LEU A 212 16.77 18.04 -15.92
C LEU A 212 18.17 18.65 -16.00
N PHE A 213 18.87 18.79 -14.88
CA PHE A 213 20.25 19.23 -14.88
C PHE A 213 21.14 18.27 -15.67
N ALA A 214 21.02 16.96 -15.42
CA ALA A 214 21.75 15.94 -16.16
C ALA A 214 21.48 16.06 -17.67
N HIS A 215 20.24 16.34 -18.07
CA HIS A 215 19.89 16.46 -19.49
C HIS A 215 20.55 17.68 -20.16
N PHE A 216 20.58 18.82 -19.47
CA PHE A 216 21.13 20.07 -20.00
C PHE A 216 22.58 20.34 -19.58
N HIS A 217 23.31 19.34 -19.07
CA HIS A 217 24.62 19.54 -18.43
C HIS A 217 25.69 20.18 -19.33
N GLU A 218 25.65 19.94 -20.65
CA GLU A 218 26.58 20.56 -21.60
C GLU A 218 26.33 22.05 -21.82
N GLN A 219 25.12 22.52 -21.50
CA GLN A 219 24.67 23.89 -21.73
C GLN A 219 24.61 24.71 -20.43
N ILE A 220 24.75 24.06 -19.27
CA ILE A 220 24.65 24.69 -17.95
C ILE A 220 26.00 24.60 -17.25
N THR A 221 26.66 25.74 -17.09
CA THR A 221 28.00 25.86 -16.48
C THR A 221 28.02 25.96 -14.96
N ASP A 222 26.86 26.17 -14.31
CA ASP A 222 26.78 26.44 -12.86
C ASP A 222 25.75 25.53 -12.17
N LEU A 223 26.25 24.62 -11.33
CA LEU A 223 25.50 23.59 -10.58
C LEU A 223 24.69 24.15 -9.40
N ASP A 224 25.17 25.20 -8.77
CA ASP A 224 24.70 25.64 -7.44
C ASP A 224 23.46 26.56 -7.48
N LYS A 225 22.87 26.83 -8.65
CA LYS A 225 21.84 27.88 -8.81
C LYS A 225 20.61 27.53 -9.63
N THR A 226 20.47 26.30 -10.11
CA THR A 226 19.37 25.92 -11.00
C THR A 226 18.16 25.44 -10.19
N ASP A 227 17.42 26.43 -9.70
CA ASP A 227 16.03 26.26 -9.27
C ASP A 227 15.22 25.44 -10.29
N LEU A 228 14.37 24.53 -9.82
CA LEU A 228 13.58 23.65 -10.69
C LEU A 228 12.71 24.47 -11.66
N GLY A 229 12.20 25.63 -11.24
CA GLY A 229 11.44 26.53 -12.10
C GLY A 229 12.24 27.05 -13.29
N ARG A 230 13.55 27.29 -13.12
CA ARG A 230 14.44 27.69 -14.23
C ARG A 230 14.73 26.55 -15.20
N LEU A 231 15.00 25.36 -14.67
CA LEU A 231 15.19 24.15 -15.48
C LEU A 231 13.94 23.80 -16.28
N ALA A 232 12.76 23.92 -15.65
CA ALA A 232 11.47 23.73 -16.29
C ALA A 232 11.26 24.70 -17.45
N LYS A 233 11.52 26.00 -17.24
CA LYS A 233 11.43 27.01 -18.31
C LYS A 233 12.37 26.70 -19.47
N ARG A 234 13.61 26.28 -19.18
CA ARG A 234 14.58 25.88 -20.20
C ARG A 234 14.08 24.70 -21.03
N ALA A 235 13.48 23.69 -20.37
CA ALA A 235 12.87 22.56 -21.08
C ALA A 235 11.77 23.01 -22.05
N GLU A 236 10.94 23.99 -21.67
CA GLU A 236 9.95 24.56 -22.59
C GLU A 236 10.58 25.27 -23.79
N GLU A 237 11.66 26.03 -23.57
CA GLU A 237 12.41 26.76 -24.61
C GLU A 237 13.09 25.81 -25.62
N GLU A 238 13.57 24.64 -25.17
CA GLU A 238 14.17 23.59 -26.00
C GLU A 238 13.11 22.65 -26.62
N GLY A 239 11.82 22.96 -26.50
CA GLY A 239 10.73 22.22 -27.14
C GLY A 239 10.14 21.08 -26.32
N LEU A 240 10.70 20.76 -25.14
CA LEU A 240 10.18 19.78 -24.19
C LEU A 240 9.05 20.37 -23.32
N ARG A 241 7.99 20.86 -23.98
CA ARG A 241 6.90 21.63 -23.32
C ARG A 241 6.25 20.89 -22.16
N LEU A 242 5.97 19.60 -22.30
CA LEU A 242 5.32 18.82 -21.25
C LEU A 242 6.25 18.54 -20.07
N VAL A 243 7.53 18.26 -20.34
CA VAL A 243 8.57 18.13 -19.30
C VAL A 243 8.70 19.42 -18.51
N GLY A 244 8.72 20.57 -19.19
CA GLY A 244 8.73 21.88 -18.57
C GLY A 244 7.49 22.12 -17.69
N ALA A 245 6.29 21.83 -18.21
CA ALA A 245 5.06 21.95 -17.44
C ALA A 245 5.05 21.05 -16.18
N CYS A 246 5.52 19.80 -16.29
CA CYS A 246 5.67 18.90 -15.15
C CYS A 246 6.69 19.42 -14.13
N GLY A 247 7.85 19.89 -14.57
CA GLY A 247 8.87 20.48 -13.69
C GLY A 247 8.35 21.71 -12.95
N LYS A 248 7.61 22.57 -13.66
CA LYS A 248 6.98 23.76 -13.07
C LYS A 248 5.90 23.39 -12.04
N THR A 249 5.07 22.39 -12.35
CA THR A 249 4.05 21.89 -11.40
C THR A 249 4.69 21.42 -10.10
N VAL A 250 5.77 20.66 -10.17
CA VAL A 250 6.51 20.20 -8.97
C VAL A 250 7.14 21.38 -8.21
N ALA A 251 7.69 22.37 -8.92
CA ALA A 251 8.24 23.58 -8.31
C ALA A 251 7.16 24.40 -7.57
N ASP A 252 5.99 24.56 -8.19
CA ASP A 252 4.84 25.26 -7.62
C ASP A 252 4.33 24.53 -6.36
N LEU A 253 4.19 23.21 -6.40
CA LEU A 253 3.82 22.40 -5.24
C LEU A 253 4.84 22.54 -4.10
N HIS A 254 6.14 22.47 -4.38
CA HIS A 254 7.16 22.68 -3.36
C HIS A 254 7.08 24.09 -2.77
N SER A 255 6.84 25.13 -3.59
CA SER A 255 6.72 26.49 -3.09
C SER A 255 5.58 26.64 -2.07
N ARG A 256 4.49 25.89 -2.26
CA ARG A 256 3.30 25.86 -1.38
C ARG A 256 3.55 25.20 -0.03
N ILE A 257 4.64 24.45 0.16
CA ILE A 257 5.00 23.93 1.49
C ILE A 257 5.28 25.08 2.48
N LYS A 258 5.78 26.23 1.98
CA LYS A 258 6.12 27.38 2.82
C LYS A 258 4.85 28.09 3.33
N PRO A 259 4.65 28.24 4.65
CA PRO A 259 3.46 28.88 5.22
C PRO A 259 3.21 30.30 4.69
N ASN A 260 4.28 31.08 4.45
CA ASN A 260 4.17 32.42 3.89
C ASN A 260 3.54 32.44 2.49
N MET A 261 3.84 31.45 1.65
CA MET A 261 3.25 31.32 0.32
C MET A 261 1.77 30.92 0.39
N GLN A 262 1.42 30.07 1.35
CA GLN A 262 0.02 29.67 1.60
C GLN A 262 -0.83 30.87 2.00
N MET A 263 -0.34 31.70 2.93
CA MET A 263 -1.03 32.91 3.38
C MET A 263 -1.11 33.97 2.27
N GLN A 264 -0.02 34.19 1.54
CA GLN A 264 0.05 35.21 0.49
C GLN A 264 -0.91 34.94 -0.67
N HIS A 265 -1.13 33.67 -1.01
CA HIS A 265 -1.94 33.25 -2.16
C HIS A 265 -3.27 32.56 -1.79
N ASN A 266 -3.62 32.52 -0.50
CA ASN A 266 -4.81 31.83 0.03
C ASN A 266 -4.91 30.36 -0.45
N LEU A 267 -3.80 29.62 -0.34
CA LEU A 267 -3.68 28.23 -0.78
C LEU A 267 -3.82 27.28 0.42
N GLY A 268 -4.44 26.11 0.18
CA GLY A 268 -4.50 25.04 1.17
C GLY A 268 -3.13 24.40 1.42
N SER A 269 -3.00 23.66 2.53
CA SER A 269 -1.83 22.84 2.81
C SER A 269 -1.68 21.74 1.77
N ILE A 270 -0.44 21.32 1.51
CA ILE A 270 -0.14 20.16 0.67
C ILE A 270 -0.81 18.93 1.27
N CYS A 271 -1.46 18.14 0.42
CA CYS A 271 -2.10 16.88 0.78
C CYS A 271 -1.54 15.72 -0.02
N ASP A 272 -1.92 14.50 0.33
CA ASP A 272 -1.42 13.28 -0.34
C ASP A 272 -1.66 13.28 -1.86
N ARG A 273 -2.74 13.92 -2.33
CA ARG A 273 -3.02 14.04 -3.78
C ARG A 273 -2.02 14.95 -4.50
N ASP A 274 -1.51 15.97 -3.82
CA ASP A 274 -0.47 16.84 -4.38
C ASP A 274 0.86 16.08 -4.48
N ALA A 275 1.18 15.26 -3.47
CA ALA A 275 2.34 14.37 -3.52
C ALA A 275 2.23 13.33 -4.66
N GLU A 276 1.03 12.75 -4.85
CA GLU A 276 0.75 11.85 -5.97
C GLU A 276 0.98 12.53 -7.33
N LEU A 277 0.47 13.75 -7.50
CA LEU A 277 0.71 14.55 -8.70
C LEU A 277 2.20 14.81 -8.93
N ALA A 278 2.95 15.14 -7.87
CA ALA A 278 4.38 15.41 -7.99
C ALA A 278 5.16 14.18 -8.50
N VAL A 279 4.78 12.99 -8.03
CA VAL A 279 5.39 11.70 -8.43
C VAL A 279 5.03 11.33 -9.86
N GLN A 280 3.78 11.58 -10.28
CA GLN A 280 3.36 11.42 -11.67
C GLN A 280 4.14 12.37 -12.60
N CYS A 281 4.32 13.63 -12.22
CA CYS A 281 5.15 14.59 -12.95
C CYS A 281 6.60 14.14 -13.06
N LEU A 282 7.21 13.65 -11.98
CA LEU A 282 8.57 13.10 -12.00
C LEU A 282 8.68 11.89 -12.94
N SER A 283 7.73 10.96 -12.86
CA SER A 283 7.68 9.78 -13.73
C SER A 283 7.62 10.17 -15.20
N PHE A 284 6.79 11.17 -15.53
CA PHE A 284 6.70 11.72 -16.89
C PHE A 284 8.04 12.31 -17.35
N ILE A 285 8.68 13.14 -16.52
CA ILE A 285 9.99 13.75 -16.82
C ILE A 285 11.02 12.65 -17.14
N LEU A 286 11.17 11.66 -16.26
CA LEU A 286 12.15 10.59 -16.46
C LEU A 286 11.94 9.83 -17.78
N ARG A 287 10.68 9.52 -18.10
CA ARG A 287 10.31 8.81 -19.33
C ARG A 287 10.61 9.66 -20.57
N ASP A 288 10.19 10.91 -20.58
CA ASP A 288 10.30 11.79 -21.77
C ASP A 288 11.76 12.21 -22.03
N LEU A 289 12.59 12.28 -20.98
CA LEU A 289 14.04 12.43 -21.12
C LEU A 289 14.75 11.15 -21.62
N GLY A 290 14.03 10.04 -21.73
CA GLY A 290 14.58 8.75 -22.16
C GLY A 290 15.41 8.02 -21.09
N TYR A 291 15.32 8.42 -19.82
CA TYR A 291 16.11 7.83 -18.72
C TYR A 291 15.58 6.49 -18.22
N THR A 292 14.47 6.02 -18.76
CA THR A 292 13.76 4.83 -18.30
C THR A 292 14.02 3.66 -19.22
N ARG A 293 13.98 2.44 -18.69
CA ARG A 293 13.90 1.24 -19.52
C ARG A 293 12.59 1.30 -20.31
N SER A 294 12.66 1.18 -21.63
CA SER A 294 11.47 1.11 -22.50
C SER A 294 10.54 0.00 -22.02
N GLN A 295 9.27 0.32 -21.80
CA GLN A 295 8.19 -0.67 -21.82
C GLN A 295 7.89 -1.05 -23.26
#